data_AF-A0A2V9Z2Q9-F1
#
_entry.id   AF-A0A2V9Z2Q9-F1
#
_cell.length_a   1.000
_cell.length_b   1.000
_cell.length_c   1.000
_cell.angle_alpha   90.00
_cell.angle_beta   90.00
_cell.angle_gamma   90.00
#
_symmetry.space_group_name_H-M   'P 1'
#
loop_
_entity.id
_entity.type
_entity.pdbx_description
1 polymer ?
#
loop_
_entity_poly.entity_id
_entity_poly.type
_entity_poly.pdbx_seq_one_letter_code
_entity_poly.pdbx_strand_id
1 'polypeptide(L)'
;REFSADGGMSGAELIALFESTMDEAQNIIAAVPAERMTERVHPQGRDVSVLEAIYQVVGHVQQHVGQIILLTKQMLATDLDLTMPRPR
;
A
#
# COMPACT_ATOMS: atom_id res chain seq x y z
N ARG A 1 -14.33 -0.48 6.27
CA ARG A 1 -14.12 0.97 6.11
C ARG A 1 -12.62 1.20 6.22
N GLU A 2 -12.02 2.10 5.44
CA GLU A 2 -10.57 2.38 5.57
C GLU A 2 -10.22 2.83 6.98
N PHE A 3 -9.06 2.37 7.49
CA PHE A 3 -8.53 2.66 8.82
C PHE A 3 -9.42 2.29 10.02
N SER A 4 -10.45 1.46 9.82
CA SER A 4 -11.27 0.96 10.93
C SER A 4 -10.47 -0.05 11.77
N ALA A 5 -10.48 0.16 13.10
CA ALA A 5 -9.94 -0.77 14.09
C ALA A 5 -11.03 -1.67 14.70
N ASP A 6 -12.21 -1.77 14.07
CA ASP A 6 -13.39 -2.47 14.60
C ASP A 6 -13.18 -3.99 14.80
N GLY A 7 -12.00 -4.52 14.45
CA GLY A 7 -11.60 -5.92 14.64
C GLY A 7 -10.89 -6.24 15.96
N GLY A 8 -10.65 -5.26 16.85
CA GLY A 8 -10.07 -5.50 18.18
C GLY A 8 -8.60 -5.94 18.22
N MET A 9 -7.91 -5.91 17.08
CA MET A 9 -6.49 -6.22 16.98
C MET A 9 -5.64 -5.12 17.63
N SER A 10 -4.59 -5.53 18.34
CA SER A 10 -3.55 -4.63 18.83
C SER A 10 -2.71 -4.07 17.68
N GLY A 11 -1.97 -2.99 17.94
CA GLY A 11 -1.07 -2.39 16.95
C GLY A 11 -0.01 -3.38 16.43
N ALA A 12 0.52 -4.26 17.28
CA ALA A 12 1.48 -5.28 16.87
C ALA A 12 0.87 -6.32 15.93
N GLU A 13 -0.36 -6.76 16.20
CA GLU A 13 -1.09 -7.69 15.33
C GLU A 13 -1.42 -7.05 13.97
N LEU A 14 -1.76 -5.77 13.95
CA LEU A 14 -1.99 -5.03 12.70
C LEU A 14 -0.72 -4.90 11.87
N ILE A 15 0.44 -4.64 12.50
CA ILE A 15 1.73 -4.58 11.81
C ILE A 15 2.09 -5.94 11.22
N ALA A 16 1.97 -7.02 12.00
CA ALA A 16 2.28 -8.37 11.53
C ALA A 16 1.35 -8.80 10.37
N LEU A 17 0.06 -8.46 10.45
CA LEU A 17 -0.88 -8.70 9.36
C LEU A 17 -0.48 -7.92 8.09
N PHE A 18 -0.10 -6.66 8.25
CA PHE A 18 0.34 -5.83 7.13
C PHE A 18 1.61 -6.38 6.47
N GLU A 19 2.63 -6.73 7.26
CA GLU A 19 3.88 -7.33 6.76
C GLU A 19 3.62 -8.63 5.99
N SER A 20 2.85 -9.56 6.58
CA SER A 20 2.46 -10.81 5.91
C SER A 20 1.71 -10.57 4.60
N THR A 21 0.82 -9.58 4.57
CA THR A 21 0.05 -9.24 3.36
C THR A 21 0.96 -8.64 2.28
N MET A 22 1.93 -7.81 2.67
CA MET A 22 2.90 -7.23 1.75
C MET A 22 3.83 -8.28 1.16
N ASP A 23 4.27 -9.28 1.95
CA ASP A 23 5.09 -10.38 1.46
C ASP A 23 4.34 -11.26 0.47
N GLU A 24 3.07 -11.58 0.76
CA GLU A 24 2.21 -12.30 -0.18
C GLU A 24 2.07 -11.53 -1.51
N ALA A 25 1.74 -10.23 -1.44
CA ALA A 25 1.59 -9.40 -2.63
C ALA A 25 2.88 -9.31 -3.45
N GLN A 26 4.04 -9.13 -2.80
CA GLN A 26 5.35 -9.11 -3.47
C GLN A 26 5.63 -10.42 -4.18
N ASN A 27 5.38 -11.57 -3.54
CA ASN A 27 5.59 -12.88 -4.14
C ASN A 27 4.68 -13.11 -5.36
N ILE A 28 3.41 -12.70 -5.28
CA ILE A 28 2.46 -12.80 -6.39
C ILE A 28 2.91 -11.93 -7.57
N ILE A 29 3.29 -10.68 -7.31
CA ILE A 29 3.76 -9.74 -8.35
C ILE A 29 5.06 -10.26 -9.00
N ALA A 30 6.01 -10.75 -8.20
CA ALA A 30 7.28 -11.28 -8.69
C ALA A 30 7.10 -12.52 -9.59
N ALA A 31 6.04 -13.30 -9.37
CA ALA A 31 5.73 -14.48 -10.17
C ALA A 31 5.02 -14.16 -11.49
N VAL A 32 4.68 -12.89 -11.79
CA VAL A 32 4.03 -12.52 -13.04
C VAL A 32 5.04 -12.56 -14.20
N PRO A 33 4.84 -13.41 -15.23
CA PRO A 33 5.70 -13.45 -16.41
C PRO A 33 5.68 -12.12 -17.17
N ALA A 34 6.81 -11.77 -17.80
CA ALA A 34 6.96 -10.51 -18.52
C ALA A 34 5.94 -10.37 -19.67
N GLU A 35 5.60 -11.46 -20.34
CA GLU A 35 4.65 -11.49 -21.45
C GLU A 35 3.24 -11.12 -20.98
N ARG A 36 2.88 -11.52 -19.75
CA ARG A 36 1.57 -11.22 -19.15
C ARG A 36 1.41 -9.75 -18.79
N MET A 37 2.51 -9.01 -18.58
CA MET A 37 2.44 -7.61 -18.18
C MET A 37 1.67 -6.74 -19.19
N THR A 38 1.70 -7.11 -20.47
CA THR A 38 1.01 -6.37 -21.55
C THR A 38 -0.41 -6.88 -21.84
N GLU A 39 -0.84 -7.99 -21.23
CA GLU A 39 -2.20 -8.54 -21.43
C GLU A 39 -3.25 -7.55 -20.93
N ARG A 40 -4.34 -7.39 -21.70
CA ARG A 40 -5.49 -6.56 -21.33
C ARG A 40 -6.41 -7.34 -20.39
N VAL A 41 -6.73 -6.72 -19.26
CA VAL A 41 -7.61 -7.24 -18.21
C VAL A 41 -8.69 -6.19 -17.89
N HIS A 42 -9.78 -6.64 -17.28
CA HIS A 42 -10.95 -5.79 -17.00
C HIS A 42 -11.30 -5.68 -15.51
N PRO A 43 -10.33 -5.39 -14.60
CA PRO A 43 -10.62 -5.28 -13.17
C PRO A 43 -11.61 -4.14 -12.92
N GLN A 44 -12.69 -4.44 -12.19
CA GLN A 44 -13.73 -3.47 -11.83
C GLN A 44 -14.29 -2.69 -13.05
N GLY A 45 -14.34 -3.34 -14.22
CA GLY A 45 -14.85 -2.73 -15.46
C GLY A 45 -13.90 -1.75 -16.16
N ARG A 46 -12.63 -1.64 -15.72
CA ARG A 46 -11.61 -0.83 -16.38
C ARG A 46 -10.78 -1.69 -17.32
N ASP A 47 -10.70 -1.31 -18.59
CA ASP A 47 -9.80 -1.97 -19.54
C ASP A 47 -8.38 -1.40 -19.39
N VAL A 48 -7.49 -2.20 -18.82
CA VAL A 48 -6.10 -1.86 -18.49
C VAL A 48 -5.19 -3.06 -18.75
N SER A 49 -3.91 -2.83 -18.96
CA SER A 49 -2.91 -3.89 -18.92
C SER A 49 -2.70 -4.42 -17.49
N VAL A 50 -2.17 -5.64 -17.36
CA VAL A 50 -1.77 -6.20 -16.05
C VAL A 50 -0.78 -5.26 -15.35
N LEU A 51 0.18 -4.70 -16.08
CA LEU A 51 1.16 -3.75 -15.53
C LEU A 51 0.48 -2.50 -14.95
N GLU A 52 -0.43 -1.89 -15.71
CA GLU A 52 -1.20 -0.72 -15.25
C GLU A 52 -2.03 -1.05 -14.00
N ALA A 53 -2.66 -2.24 -13.95
CA ALA A 53 -3.40 -2.68 -12.78
C ALA A 53 -2.51 -2.81 -11.54
N ILE A 54 -1.31 -3.39 -11.68
CA ILE A 54 -0.32 -3.50 -10.58
C ILE A 54 0.08 -2.11 -10.09
N TYR A 55 0.47 -1.21 -10.99
CA TYR A 55 0.90 0.15 -10.61
C TYR A 55 -0.23 0.97 -9.97
N GLN A 56 -1.48 0.80 -10.40
CA GLN A 56 -2.63 1.46 -9.76
C GLN A 56 -2.78 1.04 -8.29
N VAL A 57 -2.68 -0.27 -8.00
CA VAL A 57 -2.82 -0.78 -6.64
C VAL A 57 -1.61 -0.41 -5.77
N VAL A 58 -0.39 -0.52 -6.29
CA VAL A 58 0.82 -0.09 -5.58
C VAL A 58 0.78 1.41 -5.27
N GLY A 59 0.37 2.23 -6.23
CA GLY A 59 0.18 3.67 -6.04
C GLY A 59 -0.89 3.99 -4.99
N HIS A 60 -1.98 3.21 -4.93
CA HIS A 60 -3.00 3.35 -3.91
C HIS A 60 -2.46 3.08 -2.49
N VAL A 61 -1.66 2.03 -2.32
CA VAL A 61 -0.99 1.75 -1.03
C VAL A 61 -0.09 2.91 -0.61
N GLN A 62 0.68 3.49 -1.55
CA GLN A 62 1.52 4.66 -1.28
C GLN A 62 0.69 5.88 -0.82
N GLN A 63 -0.48 6.10 -1.40
CA GLN A 63 -1.38 7.18 -0.98
C GLN A 63 -1.86 7.01 0.47
N HIS A 64 -2.20 5.78 0.88
CA HIS A 64 -2.56 5.49 2.27
C HIS A 64 -1.40 5.69 3.24
N VAL A 65 -0.16 5.40 2.85
CA VAL A 65 1.02 5.71 3.68
C VAL A 65 1.10 7.22 3.96
N GLY A 66 0.83 8.06 2.97
CA GLY A 66 0.76 9.51 3.16
C GLY A 66 -0.32 9.93 4.17
N GLN A 67 -1.48 9.28 4.14
CA GLN A 67 -2.56 9.53 5.10
C GLN A 67 -2.17 9.10 6.53
N ILE A 68 -1.54 7.93 6.70
CA ILE A 68 -1.03 7.46 8.00
C ILE A 68 -0.03 8.47 8.57
N ILE A 69 0.94 8.90 7.77
CA ILE A 69 1.95 9.89 8.19
C ILE A 69 1.27 11.18 8.66
N LEU A 70 0.31 11.71 7.88
CA LEU A 70 -0.39 12.94 8.24
C LEU A 70 -1.17 12.79 9.56
N LEU A 71 -1.91 11.69 9.72
CA LEU A 71 -2.68 11.41 10.94
C LEU A 71 -1.75 11.27 12.15
N THR A 72 -0.64 10.55 12.03
CA THR A 72 0.33 10.41 13.12
C THR A 72 0.93 11.75 13.53
N LYS A 73 1.30 12.62 12.57
CA LYS A 73 1.77 13.99 12.88
C LYS A 73 0.73 14.79 13.65
N GLN A 74 -0.54 14.73 13.23
CA GLN A 74 -1.65 15.42 13.89
C GLN A 74 -1.89 14.89 15.31
N MET A 75 -1.84 13.58 15.50
CA MET A 75 -2.05 12.93 16.80
C MET A 75 -0.95 13.23 17.81
N LEU A 76 0.30 13.33 17.35
CA LEU A 76 1.46 13.59 18.20
C LEU A 76 1.82 15.08 18.31
N ALA A 77 1.16 15.95 17.53
CA ALA A 77 1.49 17.37 17.39
C ALA A 77 2.99 17.63 17.10
N THR A 78 3.63 16.72 16.35
CA THR A 78 5.05 16.80 16.00
C THR A 78 5.27 16.36 14.56
N ASP A 79 6.34 16.87 13.96
CA ASP A 79 6.84 16.30 12.72
C ASP A 79 7.54 14.95 13.00
N LEU A 80 7.49 14.03 12.04
CA LEU A 80 8.09 12.69 12.11
C LEU A 80 9.46 12.62 11.43
N ASP A 81 9.91 13.70 10.79
CA ASP A 81 11.20 13.78 10.07
C ASP A 81 11.38 12.68 9.00
N LEU A 82 10.28 12.36 8.29
CA LEU A 82 10.22 11.34 7.23
C LEU A 82 10.53 11.91 5.83
N THR A 83 10.80 13.21 5.71
CA THR A 83 11.18 13.84 4.45
C THR A 83 12.59 13.42 4.02
N MET A 84 12.76 13.11 2.75
CA MET A 84 14.06 12.83 2.13
C MET A 84 14.41 13.93 1.11
N PRO A 85 15.62 14.51 1.16
CA PRO A 85 16.60 14.36 2.22
C PRO A 85 16.13 15.01 3.54
N ARG A 86 16.55 14.46 4.69
CA ARG A 86 16.27 15.07 5.99
C ARG A 86 16.92 16.46 6.09
N PRO A 87 16.27 17.45 6.72
CA PRO A 87 16.94 18.69 7.12
C PRO A 87 18.16 18.35 7.99
N ARG A 88 19.30 18.99 7.70
CA ARG A 88 20.52 18.86 8.51
C ARG A 88 20.39 19.60 9.83
#